data_AF-A0A0Q5GUM7-F1
#
_entry.id   AF-A0A0Q5GUM7-F1
#
_cell.length_a   1.000
_cell.length_b   1.000
_cell.length_c   1.000
_cell.angle_alpha   90.00
_cell.angle_beta   90.00
_cell.angle_gamma   90.00
#
_symmetry.space_group_name_H-M   'P 1'
#
loop_
_entity.id
_entity.type
_entity.pdbx_description
1 polymer ?
#
loop_
_entity_poly.entity_id
_entity_poly.type
_entity_poly.pdbx_seq_one_letter_code
_entity_poly.pdbx_strand_id
1 'polypeptide(L)'
;MLVRTTFVSFGQAIETGNYSMLRDLASPGFRKRYSEAGLEQALAPLREAALQFGDAVLVVPRINAFERKGEGLIEIAGVWPSSPRASRYRLVFQAGSGAWQLFGFEVSAADDGEHAKAPR
;
A
#
# COMPACT_ATOMS: atom_id res chain seq x y z
N MET A 1 -11.45 6.93 -4.74
CA MET A 1 -11.71 5.65 -4.05
C MET A 1 -10.53 4.69 -4.08
N LEU A 2 -9.74 4.63 -5.16
CA LEU A 2 -8.63 3.68 -5.35
C LEU A 2 -7.73 3.47 -4.11
N VAL A 3 -7.11 4.52 -3.59
CA VAL A 3 -6.20 4.46 -2.42
C VAL A 3 -6.92 3.89 -1.18
N ARG A 4 -8.13 4.39 -0.87
CA ARG A 4 -8.91 3.94 0.28
C ARG A 4 -9.23 2.45 0.18
N THR A 5 -9.72 1.99 -0.96
CA THR A 5 -10.07 0.57 -1.17
C THR A 5 -8.86 -0.33 -1.00
N THR A 6 -7.67 0.08 -1.47
CA THR A 6 -6.42 -0.65 -1.23
C THR A 6 -6.10 -0.81 0.26
N PHE A 7 -6.22 0.26 1.05
CA PHE A 7 -5.99 0.17 2.50
C PHE A 7 -7.02 -0.70 3.22
N VAL A 8 -8.30 -0.66 2.80
CA VAL A 8 -9.31 -1.59 3.33
C VAL A 8 -8.95 -3.04 3.02
N SER A 9 -8.51 -3.34 1.79
CA SER A 9 -8.06 -4.68 1.41
C SER A 9 -6.80 -5.12 2.17
N PHE A 10 -5.86 -4.21 2.44
CA PHE A 10 -4.71 -4.50 3.32
C PHE A 10 -5.16 -4.84 4.74
N GLY A 11 -6.11 -4.08 5.30
CA GLY A 11 -6.67 -4.34 6.62
C GLY A 11 -7.32 -5.70 6.72
N GLN A 12 -8.19 -6.04 5.77
CA GLN A 12 -8.85 -7.35 5.72
C GLN A 12 -7.83 -8.50 5.57
N ALA A 13 -6.79 -8.33 4.75
CA ALA A 13 -5.75 -9.36 4.58
C ALA A 13 -4.92 -9.56 5.86
N ILE A 14 -4.59 -8.48 6.58
CA ILE A 14 -3.85 -8.55 7.85
C ILE A 14 -4.72 -9.16 8.96
N GLU A 15 -5.99 -8.75 9.07
CA GLU A 15 -6.93 -9.28 10.08
C GLU A 15 -7.23 -10.76 9.88
N THR A 16 -7.41 -11.19 8.63
CA THR A 16 -7.77 -12.59 8.31
C THR A 16 -6.55 -13.49 8.10
N GLY A 17 -5.35 -12.91 7.95
CA GLY A 17 -4.16 -13.63 7.50
C GLY A 17 -4.23 -14.12 6.05
N ASN A 18 -5.25 -13.74 5.27
CA ASN A 18 -5.45 -14.19 3.91
C ASN A 18 -4.89 -13.18 2.90
N TYR A 19 -3.65 -13.39 2.49
CA TYR A 19 -2.97 -12.54 1.50
C TYR A 19 -3.26 -12.95 0.05
N SER A 20 -3.86 -14.12 -0.17
CA SER A 20 -4.29 -14.57 -1.50
C SER A 20 -5.32 -13.63 -2.13
N MET A 21 -6.29 -13.13 -1.36
CA MET A 21 -7.25 -12.13 -1.85
C MET A 21 -6.55 -10.86 -2.35
N LEU A 22 -5.56 -10.37 -1.60
CA LEU A 22 -4.81 -9.18 -2.00
C LEU A 22 -4.04 -9.41 -3.29
N ARG A 23 -3.42 -10.60 -3.44
CA ARG A 23 -2.74 -11.02 -4.66
C ARG A 23 -3.72 -11.09 -5.85
N ASP A 24 -4.92 -11.62 -5.64
CA ASP A 24 -5.92 -11.80 -6.68
C ASP A 24 -6.57 -10.49 -7.15
N LEU A 25 -6.54 -9.45 -6.33
CA LEU A 25 -6.96 -8.09 -6.70
C LEU A 25 -5.84 -7.28 -7.37
N ALA A 26 -4.60 -7.73 -7.26
CA ALA A 26 -3.44 -7.05 -7.81
C ALA A 26 -3.22 -7.36 -9.30
N SER A 27 -2.37 -6.55 -9.93
CA SER A 27 -2.00 -6.67 -11.35
C SER A 27 -1.26 -7.98 -11.66
N PRO A 28 -1.26 -8.46 -12.92
CA PRO A 28 -0.49 -9.64 -13.29
C PRO A 28 1.00 -9.55 -12.96
N GLY A 29 1.59 -8.35 -13.09
CA GLY A 29 2.99 -8.10 -12.70
C GLY A 29 3.22 -8.29 -11.20
N PHE A 30 2.28 -7.82 -10.37
CA PHE A 30 2.32 -8.02 -8.93
C PHE A 30 2.22 -9.50 -8.54
N ARG A 31 1.30 -10.25 -9.16
CA ARG A 31 1.12 -11.70 -8.90
C ARG A 31 2.34 -12.53 -9.25
N LYS A 32 3.10 -12.11 -10.27
CA LYS A 32 4.38 -12.74 -10.64
C LYS A 32 5.50 -12.40 -9.65
N ARG A 33 5.46 -11.20 -9.05
CA ARG A 33 6.48 -10.71 -8.11
C ARG A 33 6.30 -11.23 -6.69
N TYR A 34 5.05 -11.35 -6.23
CA TYR A 34 4.74 -11.71 -4.85
C TYR A 34 4.00 -13.05 -4.76
N SER A 35 4.62 -14.01 -4.07
CA SER A 35 3.92 -15.19 -3.54
C SER A 35 3.11 -14.80 -2.30
N GLU A 36 2.18 -15.66 -1.87
CA GLU A 36 1.41 -15.43 -0.64
C GLU A 36 2.32 -15.30 0.59
N ALA A 37 3.30 -16.21 0.75
CA ALA A 37 4.31 -16.12 1.80
C ALA A 37 5.17 -14.85 1.69
N GLY A 38 5.47 -14.39 0.46
CA GLY A 38 6.19 -13.13 0.25
C GLY A 38 5.37 -11.90 0.63
N LEU A 39 4.05 -11.94 0.44
CA LEU A 39 3.15 -10.87 0.91
C LEU A 39 3.05 -10.85 2.43
N GLU A 40 2.95 -12.02 3.05
CA GLU A 40 2.96 -12.11 4.51
C GLU A 40 4.23 -11.46 5.10
N GLN A 41 5.40 -11.76 4.53
CA GLN A 41 6.66 -11.15 4.95
C GLN A 41 6.70 -9.64 4.67
N ALA A 42 6.25 -9.20 3.51
CA ALA A 42 6.25 -7.77 3.13
C ALA A 42 5.26 -6.94 3.97
N LEU A 43 4.18 -7.56 4.46
CA LEU A 43 3.17 -6.93 5.30
C LEU A 43 3.42 -7.15 6.80
N ALA A 44 4.42 -7.96 7.19
CA ALA A 44 4.76 -8.18 8.59
C ALA A 44 5.03 -6.87 9.35
N PRO A 45 5.78 -5.89 8.83
CA PRO A 45 5.99 -4.61 9.52
C PRO A 45 4.68 -3.82 9.73
N LEU A 46 3.73 -3.95 8.79
CA LEU A 46 2.41 -3.32 8.87
C LEU A 46 1.53 -3.99 9.93
N ARG A 47 1.61 -5.32 10.05
CA ARG A 47 0.97 -6.11 11.10
C ARG A 47 1.55 -5.78 12.48
N GLU A 48 2.88 -5.69 12.60
CA GLU A 48 3.58 -5.38 13.84
C GLU A 48 3.37 -3.94 14.30
N ALA A 49 3.26 -2.99 13.37
CA ALA A 49 2.91 -1.61 13.67
C ALA A 49 1.47 -1.46 14.19
N ALA A 50 0.70 -2.57 14.26
CA ALA A 50 -0.69 -2.62 14.68
C ALA A 50 -1.52 -1.51 14.02
N LEU A 51 -1.18 -1.16 12.77
CA LEU A 51 -1.94 -0.19 12.01
C LEU A 51 -3.33 -0.80 11.84
N GLN A 52 -4.26 -0.32 12.66
CA GLN A 52 -5.66 -0.74 12.64
C GLN A 52 -6.27 -0.20 11.35
N PHE A 53 -5.99 -0.87 10.23
CA PHE A 53 -6.63 -0.59 8.96
C PHE A 53 -8.12 -0.98 8.98
N GLY A 54 -8.62 -1.59 10.08
CA GLY A 54 -10.06 -1.69 10.36
C GLY A 54 -10.75 -0.32 10.35
N ASP A 55 -10.05 0.74 10.78
CA ASP A 55 -10.53 2.13 10.67
C ASP A 55 -10.28 2.77 9.30
N ALA A 56 -9.73 2.05 8.32
CA ALA A 56 -9.47 2.59 6.97
C ALA A 56 -10.73 2.99 6.21
N VAL A 57 -11.88 2.51 6.66
CA VAL A 57 -13.18 2.99 6.19
C VAL A 57 -13.44 4.42 6.66
N LEU A 58 -12.95 4.80 7.85
CA LEU A 58 -13.20 6.10 8.50
C LEU A 58 -12.07 7.11 8.24
N VAL A 59 -10.83 6.65 8.07
CA VAL A 59 -9.66 7.53 7.84
C VAL A 59 -9.60 7.97 6.38
N VAL A 60 -9.53 9.28 6.12
CA VAL A 60 -9.33 9.82 4.77
C VAL A 60 -7.82 9.91 4.50
N PRO A 61 -7.26 9.13 3.54
CA PRO A 61 -5.86 9.28 3.16
C PRO A 61 -5.61 10.66 2.57
N ARG A 62 -4.53 11.32 3.00
CA ARG A 62 -4.07 12.55 2.36
C ARG A 62 -3.18 12.16 1.19
N ILE A 63 -3.49 12.66 0.00
CA ILE A 63 -2.67 12.47 -1.20
C ILE A 63 -1.78 13.69 -1.32
N ASN A 64 -0.47 13.46 -1.37
CA ASN A 64 0.53 14.54 -1.47
C ASN A 64 1.16 14.58 -2.86
N ALA A 65 1.23 13.44 -3.56
CA ALA A 65 1.78 13.36 -4.90
C ALA A 65 0.99 12.37 -5.76
N PHE A 66 0.92 12.69 -7.05
CA PHE A 66 0.38 11.85 -8.10
C PHE A 66 1.31 11.97 -9.32
N GLU A 67 1.85 10.85 -9.78
CA GLU A 67 2.78 10.81 -10.91
C GLU A 67 2.38 9.72 -11.90
N ARG A 68 2.59 9.97 -13.20
CA ARG A 68 2.46 8.93 -14.24
C ARG A 68 3.86 8.43 -14.57
N LYS A 69 4.14 7.14 -14.31
CA LYS A 69 5.48 6.55 -14.43
C LYS A 69 5.83 6.01 -15.83
N GLY A 70 4.94 6.18 -16.81
CA GLY A 70 5.05 5.55 -18.13
C GLY A 70 4.41 4.14 -18.14
N GLU A 71 4.26 3.54 -19.32
CA GLU A 71 3.77 2.14 -19.46
C GLU A 71 2.41 1.82 -18.82
N GLY A 72 1.52 2.82 -18.70
CA GLY A 72 0.22 2.63 -18.06
C GLY A 72 0.29 2.50 -16.54
N LEU A 73 1.38 2.95 -15.92
CA LEU A 73 1.56 3.01 -14.47
C LEU A 73 1.28 4.42 -13.92
N ILE A 74 0.62 4.45 -12.76
CA ILE A 74 0.49 5.65 -11.92
C ILE A 74 1.07 5.36 -10.54
N GLU A 75 1.69 6.37 -9.95
CA GLU A 75 2.13 6.36 -8.56
C GLU A 75 1.33 7.40 -7.77
N ILE A 76 0.82 6.99 -6.61
CA ILE A 76 0.12 7.86 -5.67
C ILE A 76 0.84 7.75 -4.34
N ALA A 77 1.32 8.88 -3.84
CA ALA A 77 2.00 8.94 -2.55
C ALA A 77 1.34 9.96 -1.63
N GLY A 78 1.45 9.72 -0.33
CA GLY A 78 0.77 10.53 0.66
C GLY A 78 0.99 10.08 2.08
N VAL A 79 0.11 10.56 2.95
CA VAL A 79 0.15 10.27 4.38
C VAL A 79 -1.19 9.66 4.81
N TRP A 80 -1.09 8.58 5.56
CA TRP A 80 -2.17 7.95 6.28
C TRP A 80 -2.17 8.48 7.72
N PRO A 81 -3.14 9.34 8.11
CA PRO A 81 -3.19 9.89 9.46
C PRO A 81 -3.84 8.88 10.42
N SER A 82 -3.08 7.85 10.80
CA SER A 82 -3.45 6.91 11.86
C SER A 82 -3.01 7.42 13.25
N SER A 83 -3.76 7.05 14.29
CA SER A 83 -3.37 7.24 15.69
C SER A 83 -2.76 5.93 16.23
N PRO A 84 -1.69 5.96 17.04
CA PRO A 84 -0.96 7.14 17.54
C PRO A 84 0.12 7.66 16.58
N ARG A 85 0.47 6.94 15.51
CA ARG A 85 1.52 7.32 14.54
C ARG A 85 0.98 7.34 13.12
N ALA A 86 1.25 8.41 12.40
CA ALA A 86 0.97 8.50 10.97
C ALA A 86 1.94 7.65 10.16
N SER A 87 1.53 7.24 8.96
CA SER A 87 2.38 6.49 8.02
C SER A 87 2.45 7.19 6.67
N ARG A 88 3.61 7.18 6.02
CA ARG A 88 3.73 7.55 4.61
C ARG A 88 3.44 6.33 3.76
N TYR A 89 2.83 6.55 2.61
CA TYR A 89 2.61 5.50 1.64
C TYR A 89 3.00 5.95 0.24
N ARG A 90 3.38 4.97 -0.57
CA ARG A 90 3.50 5.06 -2.02
C ARG A 90 2.86 3.82 -2.61
N LEU A 91 1.86 4.03 -3.46
CA LEU A 91 1.12 2.97 -4.15
C LEU A 91 1.34 3.14 -5.65
N VAL A 92 1.74 2.06 -6.31
CA VAL A 92 1.87 2.01 -7.77
C VAL A 92 0.70 1.18 -8.30
N PHE A 93 -0.01 1.72 -9.28
CA PHE A 93 -1.11 1.04 -9.95
C PHE A 93 -0.83 0.89 -11.43
N GLN A 94 -1.27 -0.24 -11.99
CA GLN A 94 -1.27 -0.50 -13.42
C GLN A 94 -2.70 -0.45 -13.96
N ALA A 95 -2.86 0.15 -15.14
CA ALA A 95 -4.11 0.08 -15.87
C ALA A 95 -4.35 -1.37 -16.35
N GLY A 96 -5.39 -2.02 -15.83
CA GLY A 96 -5.83 -3.36 -16.24
C GLY A 96 -7.12 -3.32 -17.07
N SER A 97 -7.80 -4.46 -17.19
CA SER A 97 -9.05 -4.66 -17.95
C SER A 97 -10.26 -3.90 -17.35
N GLY A 98 -10.22 -2.57 -17.34
CA GLY A 98 -11.30 -1.69 -16.88
C GLY A 98 -11.15 -1.16 -15.46
N ALA A 99 -10.08 -1.51 -14.74
CA ALA A 99 -9.80 -0.98 -13.40
C ALA A 99 -8.29 -0.81 -13.17
N TRP A 100 -7.94 0.12 -12.27
CA TRP A 100 -6.59 0.26 -11.75
C TRP A 100 -6.30 -0.86 -10.75
N GLN A 101 -5.24 -1.61 -10.99
CA GLN A 101 -4.84 -2.74 -10.16
C GLN A 101 -3.53 -2.43 -9.44
N LEU A 102 -3.39 -2.89 -8.19
CA LEU A 102 -2.16 -2.68 -7.43
C LEU A 102 -0.97 -3.35 -8.14
N PHE A 103 0.10 -2.60 -8.37
CA PHE A 103 1.33 -3.05 -9.00
C PHE A 103 2.52 -3.03 -8.03
N GLY A 104 2.49 -2.15 -7.04
CA GLY A 104 3.47 -2.09 -5.98
C GLY A 104 2.97 -1.25 -4.82
N PHE A 105 3.54 -1.47 -3.65
CA PHE A 105 3.26 -0.67 -2.47
C PHE A 105 4.52 -0.51 -1.63
N GLU A 106 4.59 0.60 -0.93
CA GLU A 106 5.59 0.92 0.07
C GLU A 106 4.85 1.70 1.16
N VAL A 107 5.03 1.29 2.40
CA VAL A 107 4.46 1.98 3.56
C VAL A 107 5.51 2.05 4.66
N SER A 108 5.69 3.22 5.23
CA SER A 108 6.69 3.49 6.26
C SER A 108 6.11 4.41 7.33
N ALA A 109 6.66 4.38 8.55
CA ALA A 109 6.25 5.31 9.60
C ALA A 109 6.57 6.76 9.19
N ALA A 110 5.67 7.70 9.45
CA ALA A 110 5.88 9.10 9.09
C ALA A 110 6.99 9.77 9.92
N ASP A 111 7.32 9.23 11.10
CA ASP A 111 8.49 9.65 11.90
C ASP A 111 9.82 9.15 11.33
N ASP A 112 9.81 8.21 10.37
CA ASP A 112 11.03 7.68 9.75
C ASP A 112 11.49 8.58 8.60
N GLY A 113 11.66 9.87 8.92
CA GLY A 113 11.86 10.96 7.99
C GLY A 113 13.10 11.80 8.25
N GLU A 114 14.16 11.23 8.81
CA GLU A 114 15.49 11.84 8.77
C GLU A 114 16.64 10.81 8.76
N HIS A 115 16.57 9.73 7.96
CA HIS A 115 17.77 8.89 7.72
C HIS A 115 17.91 8.34 6.28
N ALA A 116 17.31 8.98 5.28
CA ALA A 116 17.51 8.56 3.89
C ALA A 116 17.67 9.73 2.91
N LYS A 117 18.61 10.64 3.20
CA LYS A 117 19.41 11.32 2.16
C LYS A 117 20.79 11.69 2.70
N ALA A 118 21.82 11.04 2.16
CA ALA A 118 23.04 11.72 1.78
C ALA A 118 23.63 11.04 0.53
N PRO A 119 23.72 11.74 -0.62
CA PRO A 119 24.56 11.31 -1.72
C PRO A 119 26.02 11.62 -1.40
N ARG A 120 26.92 10.69 -1.67
CA ARG A 120 28.30 11.00 -2.06
C ARG A 120 28.88 9.90 -2.92
#